data_AF-A0A1V0QW48-F1
#
_entry.id   AF-A0A1V0QW48-F1
#
_cell.length_a   1.000
_cell.length_b   1.000
_cell.length_c   1.000
_cell.angle_alpha   90.00
_cell.angle_beta   90.00
_cell.angle_gamma   90.00
#
_symmetry.space_group_name_H-M   'P 1'
#
loop_
_entity.id
_entity.type
_entity.pdbx_description
1 polymer ?
#
loop_
_entity_poly.entity_id
_entity_poly.type
_entity_poly.pdbx_seq_one_letter_code
_entity_poly.pdbx_strand_id
1 'polypeptide(L)'
;MPRRSAALDRATPEAIAVAALRILDEQGPGHLSFRSLAERLEVSHATVQRRCTDLAGLLDLCTEHLAAQLPEIPAGTDWAQATEQRFRALYLLLTAHPGLLVLRGGRPWLGRQLLARLVEPALADSVAAGMTAAEAMTVYRRMYLLTLGSAAFVDHRDPAAATAASRAALAALDPEEFPVLSGGLPDVLPALTDHEVYYVALRQLIEAARPTRPAHGARTAPPAPPTT
;
A
#
# COMPACT_ATOMS: atom_id res chain seq x y z
N MET A 1 15.25 -15.79 36.92
CA MET A 1 14.99 -15.53 35.48
C MET A 1 13.99 -16.57 34.99
N PRO A 2 12.75 -16.21 34.62
CA PRO A 2 11.81 -17.21 34.14
C PRO A 2 12.30 -17.72 32.78
N ARG A 3 12.33 -19.05 32.59
CA ARG A 3 12.66 -19.69 31.30
C ARG A 3 11.60 -19.26 30.29
N ARG A 4 11.94 -18.29 29.44
CA ARG A 4 11.17 -18.01 28.21
C ARG A 4 11.19 -19.31 27.40
N SER A 5 10.01 -19.84 27.10
CA SER A 5 9.90 -21.11 26.37
C SER A 5 10.43 -20.90 24.95
N ALA A 6 11.42 -21.70 24.52
CA ALA A 6 11.99 -21.60 23.18
C ALA A 6 10.92 -21.65 22.06
N ALA A 7 9.80 -22.34 22.30
CA ALA A 7 8.67 -22.35 21.37
C ALA A 7 7.92 -21.00 21.27
N LEU A 8 7.89 -20.20 22.36
CA LEU A 8 7.30 -18.85 22.35
C LEU A 8 8.22 -17.83 21.67
N ASP A 9 9.53 -18.08 21.69
CA ASP A 9 10.53 -17.27 20.98
C ASP A 9 10.54 -17.58 19.47
N ARG A 10 10.16 -18.81 19.06
CA ARG A 10 9.93 -19.15 17.64
C ARG A 10 8.61 -18.61 17.08
N ALA A 11 7.66 -18.25 17.94
CA ALA A 11 6.34 -17.71 17.56
C ALA A 11 6.16 -16.28 18.06
N THR A 12 7.13 -15.41 17.78
CA THR A 12 6.96 -13.96 17.96
C THR A 12 5.96 -13.42 16.92
N PRO A 13 5.32 -12.26 17.19
CA PRO A 13 4.45 -11.61 16.21
C PRO A 13 5.13 -11.42 14.84
N GLU A 14 6.41 -11.06 14.85
CA GLU A 14 7.24 -10.92 13.65
C GLU A 14 7.46 -12.26 12.94
N ALA A 15 7.85 -13.32 13.66
CA ALA A 15 8.05 -14.64 13.06
C ALA A 15 6.76 -15.19 12.42
N ILE A 16 5.62 -14.95 13.08
CA ILE A 16 4.30 -15.31 12.54
C ILE A 16 4.01 -14.54 11.26
N ALA A 17 4.22 -13.22 11.26
CA ALA A 17 4.01 -12.39 10.07
C ALA A 17 4.89 -12.82 8.89
N VAL A 18 6.19 -13.05 9.12
CA VAL A 18 7.14 -13.50 8.10
C VAL A 18 6.73 -14.87 7.54
N ALA A 19 6.38 -15.82 8.42
CA ALA A 19 5.96 -17.15 7.97
C ALA A 19 4.65 -17.10 7.18
N ALA A 20 3.69 -16.27 7.60
CA ALA A 20 2.41 -16.08 6.91
C ALA A 20 2.62 -15.48 5.52
N LEU A 21 3.40 -14.40 5.40
CA LEU A 21 3.72 -13.78 4.11
C LEU A 21 4.40 -14.79 3.18
N ARG A 22 5.37 -15.57 3.67
CA ARG A 22 5.99 -16.62 2.85
C ARG A 22 5.01 -17.69 2.38
N ILE A 23 4.04 -18.10 3.19
CA ILE A 23 2.99 -19.03 2.77
C ILE A 23 2.13 -18.39 1.67
N LEU A 24 1.74 -17.13 1.84
CA LEU A 24 0.96 -16.39 0.84
C LEU A 24 1.71 -16.27 -0.49
N ASP A 25 3.02 -15.99 -0.42
CA ASP A 25 3.84 -15.80 -1.60
C ASP A 25 4.17 -17.12 -2.30
N GLU A 26 4.47 -18.19 -1.56
CA GLU A 26 4.88 -19.48 -2.13
C GLU A 26 3.68 -20.35 -2.55
N GLN A 27 2.57 -20.32 -1.80
CA GLN A 27 1.47 -21.28 -1.91
C GLN A 27 0.11 -20.62 -2.19
N GLY A 28 0.04 -19.29 -2.09
CA GLY A 28 -1.18 -18.53 -2.32
C GLY A 28 -2.13 -18.47 -1.11
N PRO A 29 -3.17 -17.62 -1.20
CA PRO A 29 -4.02 -17.26 -0.06
C PRO A 29 -4.83 -18.43 0.52
N GLY A 30 -5.19 -19.43 -0.29
CA GLY A 30 -5.97 -20.59 0.16
C GLY A 30 -5.21 -21.53 1.10
N HIS A 31 -3.88 -21.44 1.17
CA HIS A 31 -3.06 -22.29 2.03
C HIS A 31 -2.78 -21.68 3.41
N LEU A 32 -3.08 -20.38 3.61
CA LEU A 32 -2.82 -19.73 4.89
C LEU A 32 -3.82 -20.19 5.96
N SER A 33 -3.32 -20.95 6.92
CA SER A 33 -4.06 -21.43 8.09
C SER A 33 -3.19 -21.51 9.33
N PHE A 34 -3.79 -21.52 10.53
CA PHE A 34 -3.03 -21.72 11.77
C PHE A 34 -2.26 -23.04 11.80
N ARG A 35 -2.76 -24.08 11.14
CA ARG A 35 -2.04 -25.35 10.98
C ARG A 35 -0.80 -25.17 10.12
N SER A 36 -0.93 -24.61 8.92
CA SER A 36 0.21 -24.36 8.02
C SER A 36 1.28 -23.47 8.67
N LEU A 37 0.86 -22.51 9.51
CA LEU A 37 1.77 -21.67 10.28
C LEU A 37 2.50 -22.45 11.38
N ALA A 38 1.78 -23.26 12.14
CA ALA A 38 2.35 -24.07 13.21
C ALA A 38 3.37 -25.08 12.66
N GLU A 39 3.05 -25.72 11.54
CA GLU A 39 3.97 -26.60 10.80
C GLU A 39 5.22 -25.85 10.34
N ARG A 40 5.05 -24.69 9.68
CA ARG A 40 6.18 -23.89 9.18
C ARG A 40 7.08 -23.33 10.27
N LEU A 41 6.52 -23.02 11.44
CA LEU A 41 7.26 -22.48 12.58
C LEU A 41 7.78 -23.55 13.54
N GLU A 42 7.47 -24.84 13.29
CA GLU A 42 7.81 -25.96 14.16
C GLU A 42 7.35 -25.74 15.62
N VAL A 43 6.11 -25.30 15.77
CA VAL A 43 5.44 -25.07 17.07
C VAL A 43 4.05 -25.71 17.10
N SER A 44 3.46 -25.80 18.29
CA SER A 44 2.08 -26.29 18.40
C SER A 44 1.07 -25.26 17.87
N HIS A 45 -0.07 -25.74 17.39
CA HIS A 45 -1.20 -24.89 17.00
C HIS A 45 -1.62 -23.94 18.14
N ALA A 46 -1.66 -24.43 19.38
CA ALA A 46 -1.99 -23.64 20.56
C ALA A 46 -0.98 -22.50 20.80
N THR A 47 0.29 -22.66 20.41
CA THR A 47 1.30 -21.61 20.50
C THR A 47 1.00 -20.46 19.54
N VAL A 48 0.59 -20.76 18.30
CA VAL A 48 0.21 -19.75 17.31
C VAL A 48 -1.08 -19.03 17.74
N GLN A 49 -2.08 -19.79 18.19
CA GLN A 49 -3.38 -19.22 18.63
C GLN A 49 -3.27 -18.28 19.84
N ARG A 50 -2.25 -18.45 20.71
CA ARG A 50 -1.97 -17.51 21.81
C ARG A 50 -1.51 -16.13 21.32
N ARG A 51 -1.08 -16.00 20.06
CA ARG A 51 -0.59 -14.75 19.47
C ARG A 51 -1.62 -14.09 18.56
N CYS A 52 -2.38 -14.88 17.83
CA CYS A 52 -3.44 -14.41 16.95
C CYS A 52 -4.60 -15.41 17.00
N THR A 53 -5.79 -14.92 17.33
CA THR A 53 -6.97 -15.75 17.60
C THR A 53 -7.77 -16.07 16.35
N ASP A 54 -7.68 -15.22 15.34
CA ASP A 54 -8.39 -15.34 14.08
C ASP A 54 -7.52 -14.91 12.88
N LEU A 55 -8.03 -15.16 11.68
CA LEU A 55 -7.40 -14.69 10.45
C LEU A 55 -7.25 -13.17 10.46
N ALA A 56 -8.19 -12.46 11.07
CA ALA A 56 -8.17 -11.01 11.12
C ALA A 56 -6.93 -10.45 11.79
N GLY A 57 -6.62 -10.90 13.00
CA GLY A 57 -5.43 -10.52 13.75
C GLY A 57 -4.14 -11.03 13.10
N LEU A 58 -4.18 -12.16 12.39
CA LEU A 58 -3.03 -12.63 11.61
C LEU A 58 -2.69 -11.67 10.46
N LEU A 59 -3.70 -11.23 9.70
CA LEU A 59 -3.50 -10.25 8.62
C LEU A 59 -3.03 -8.89 9.16
N ASP A 60 -3.47 -8.50 10.36
CA ASP A 60 -2.99 -7.30 11.04
C ASP A 60 -1.50 -7.43 11.39
N LEU A 61 -1.04 -8.60 11.89
CA LEU A 61 0.38 -8.85 12.12
C LEU A 61 1.22 -8.74 10.84
N CYS A 62 0.74 -9.31 9.73
CA CYS A 62 1.42 -9.18 8.43
C CYS A 62 1.51 -7.72 8.00
N THR A 63 0.42 -6.97 8.13
CA THR A 63 0.37 -5.55 7.74
C THR A 63 1.29 -4.69 8.60
N GLU A 64 1.30 -4.91 9.92
CA GLU A 64 2.19 -4.20 10.84
C GLU A 64 3.67 -4.50 10.56
N HIS A 65 3.98 -5.75 10.19
CA HIS A 65 5.32 -6.15 9.78
C HIS A 65 5.76 -5.46 8.49
N LEU A 66 4.89 -5.37 7.48
CA LEU A 66 5.20 -4.64 6.24
C LEU A 66 5.29 -3.12 6.48
N ALA A 67 4.42 -2.56 7.31
CA ALA A 67 4.45 -1.13 7.64
C ALA A 67 5.77 -0.71 8.31
N ALA A 68 6.39 -1.59 9.10
CA ALA A 68 7.69 -1.34 9.70
C ALA A 68 8.82 -1.19 8.67
N GLN A 69 8.65 -1.72 7.45
CA GLN A 69 9.63 -1.64 6.36
C GLN A 69 9.46 -0.39 5.49
N LEU A 70 8.39 0.39 5.67
CA LEU A 70 8.23 1.66 4.98
C LEU A 70 9.38 2.61 5.33
N PRO A 71 9.84 3.46 4.39
CA PRO A 71 10.97 4.35 4.61
C PRO A 71 10.64 5.43 5.63
N GLU A 72 11.66 5.84 6.39
CA GLU A 72 11.64 7.14 7.06
C GLU A 72 11.99 8.22 6.06
N ILE A 73 11.10 9.19 5.90
CA ILE A 73 11.34 10.33 5.03
C ILE A 73 12.06 11.40 5.85
N PRO A 74 13.24 11.89 5.41
CA PRO A 74 13.95 12.93 6.11
C PRO A 74 13.12 14.21 6.28
N ALA A 75 13.24 14.86 7.43
CA ALA A 75 12.61 16.15 7.67
C ALA A 75 13.09 17.20 6.64
N GLY A 76 12.18 18.02 6.14
CA GLY A 76 12.47 19.04 5.13
C GLY A 76 12.47 18.54 3.68
N THR A 77 12.21 17.25 3.44
CA THR A 77 11.92 16.75 2.09
C THR A 77 10.70 17.48 1.51
N ASP A 78 10.74 17.86 0.23
CA ASP A 78 9.59 18.46 -0.45
C ASP A 78 8.34 17.57 -0.34
N TRP A 79 7.17 18.16 -0.13
CA TRP A 79 5.93 17.43 0.11
C TRP A 79 5.60 16.43 -1.01
N ALA A 80 5.78 16.82 -2.27
CA ALA A 80 5.47 15.96 -3.41
C ALA A 80 6.44 14.77 -3.45
N GLN A 81 7.73 15.04 -3.24
CA GLN A 81 8.77 14.01 -3.17
C GLN A 81 8.56 13.04 -2.00
N ALA A 82 8.25 13.56 -0.80
CA ALA A 82 7.94 12.76 0.38
C ALA A 82 6.75 11.83 0.14
N THR A 83 5.70 12.38 -0.45
CA THR A 83 4.47 11.65 -0.79
C THR A 83 4.74 10.53 -1.81
N GLU A 84 5.48 10.83 -2.89
CA GLU A 84 5.83 9.83 -3.91
C GLU A 84 6.66 8.68 -3.30
N GLN A 85 7.65 8.99 -2.45
CA GLN A 85 8.47 7.98 -1.78
C GLN A 85 7.65 7.04 -0.89
N ARG A 86 6.71 7.57 -0.10
CA ARG A 86 5.83 6.76 0.77
C ARG A 86 4.96 5.80 -0.03
N PHE A 87 4.27 6.31 -1.04
CA PHE A 87 3.32 5.51 -1.81
C PHE A 87 4.03 4.53 -2.76
N ARG A 88 5.17 4.91 -3.35
CA ARG A 88 6.03 3.97 -4.08
C ARG A 88 6.50 2.81 -3.20
N ALA A 89 6.98 3.10 -2.00
CA ALA A 89 7.41 2.05 -1.08
C ALA A 89 6.25 1.14 -0.66
N LEU A 90 5.08 1.72 -0.36
CA LEU A 90 3.88 0.94 -0.07
C LEU A 90 3.49 0.04 -1.25
N TYR A 91 3.48 0.58 -2.47
CA TYR A 91 3.15 -0.19 -3.66
C TYR A 91 4.09 -1.38 -3.85
N LEU A 92 5.40 -1.17 -3.73
CA LEU A 92 6.40 -2.24 -3.84
C LEU A 92 6.21 -3.34 -2.79
N LEU A 93 5.91 -2.98 -1.54
CA LEU A 93 5.61 -3.97 -0.49
C LEU A 93 4.35 -4.76 -0.80
N LEU A 94 3.32 -4.10 -1.35
CA LEU A 94 2.05 -4.75 -1.64
C LEU A 94 2.10 -5.65 -2.88
N THR A 95 2.80 -5.24 -3.93
CA THR A 95 2.98 -6.06 -5.14
C THR A 95 3.92 -7.25 -4.90
N ALA A 96 4.81 -7.16 -3.91
CA ALA A 96 5.57 -8.32 -3.44
C ALA A 96 4.68 -9.36 -2.71
N HIS A 97 3.56 -8.93 -2.12
CA HIS A 97 2.70 -9.78 -1.28
C HIS A 97 1.20 -9.73 -1.69
N PRO A 98 0.83 -10.03 -2.95
CA PRO A 98 -0.53 -9.84 -3.46
C PRO A 98 -1.58 -10.72 -2.74
N GLY A 99 -1.19 -11.89 -2.24
CA GLY A 99 -2.06 -12.77 -1.45
C GLY A 99 -2.61 -12.10 -0.19
N LEU A 100 -1.88 -11.13 0.38
CA LEU A 100 -2.33 -10.33 1.51
C LEU A 100 -3.50 -9.43 1.13
N LEU A 101 -3.47 -8.83 -0.06
CA LEU A 101 -4.56 -7.98 -0.57
C LEU A 101 -5.83 -8.79 -0.86
N VAL A 102 -5.68 -10.01 -1.39
CA VAL A 102 -6.79 -10.93 -1.61
C VAL A 102 -7.49 -11.25 -0.28
N LEU A 103 -6.73 -11.59 0.76
CA LEU A 103 -7.31 -11.95 2.07
C LEU A 103 -7.80 -10.74 2.87
N ARG A 104 -7.23 -9.56 2.66
CA ARG A 104 -7.69 -8.32 3.29
C ARG A 104 -9.15 -8.03 2.92
N GLY A 105 -9.50 -8.17 1.64
CA GLY A 105 -10.79 -7.73 1.11
C GLY A 105 -11.09 -6.26 1.44
N GLY A 106 -12.32 -5.97 1.86
CA GLY A 106 -12.77 -4.62 2.19
C GLY A 106 -12.34 -4.08 3.56
N ARG A 107 -11.57 -4.83 4.37
CA ARG A 107 -11.26 -4.45 5.74
C ARG A 107 -10.29 -3.25 5.79
N PRO A 108 -10.51 -2.26 6.68
CA PRO A 108 -9.55 -1.17 6.87
C PRO A 108 -8.32 -1.67 7.64
N TRP A 109 -7.13 -1.22 7.24
CA TRP A 109 -5.92 -1.39 8.02
C TRP A 109 -5.73 -0.20 8.95
N LEU A 110 -5.89 -0.44 10.25
CA LEU A 110 -5.81 0.56 11.32
C LEU A 110 -4.75 0.20 12.37
N GLY A 111 -3.80 -0.67 11.99
CA GLY A 111 -2.70 -1.07 12.86
C GLY A 111 -1.79 0.11 13.22
N ARG A 112 -1.23 0.07 14.43
CA ARG A 112 -0.47 1.19 15.01
C ARG A 112 0.76 1.54 14.17
N GLN A 113 1.49 0.55 13.65
CA GLN A 113 2.65 0.78 12.82
C GLN A 113 2.25 1.38 11.47
N LEU A 114 1.18 0.90 10.84
CA LEU A 114 0.72 1.53 9.61
C LEU A 114 0.34 3.01 9.84
N LEU A 115 -0.38 3.30 10.93
CA LEU A 115 -0.72 4.66 11.31
C LEU A 115 0.53 5.53 11.54
N ALA A 116 1.52 5.02 12.27
CA ALA A 116 2.73 5.77 12.62
C ALA A 116 3.73 5.93 11.46
N ARG A 117 3.80 4.95 10.54
CA ARG A 117 4.80 4.90 9.46
C ARG A 117 4.31 5.51 8.15
N LEU A 118 3.00 5.50 7.94
CA LEU A 118 2.40 5.98 6.70
C LEU A 118 1.43 7.14 6.95
N VAL A 119 0.40 6.92 7.76
CA VAL A 119 -0.76 7.82 7.81
C VAL A 119 -0.42 9.15 8.48
N GLU A 120 -0.02 9.11 9.75
CA GLU A 120 0.31 10.31 10.52
C GLU A 120 1.36 11.17 9.83
N PRO A 121 2.53 10.65 9.39
CA PRO A 121 3.52 11.51 8.77
C PRO A 121 3.08 12.04 7.40
N ALA A 122 2.30 11.30 6.60
CA ALA A 122 1.75 11.83 5.35
C ALA A 122 0.75 12.98 5.59
N LEU A 123 -0.08 12.88 6.63
CA LEU A 123 -1.00 13.95 7.01
C LEU A 123 -0.24 15.17 7.56
N ALA A 124 0.77 14.93 8.42
CA ALA A 124 1.61 15.99 8.97
C ALA A 124 2.35 16.77 7.86
N ASP A 125 2.97 16.06 6.90
CA ASP A 125 3.64 16.66 5.74
C ASP A 125 2.64 17.49 4.91
N SER A 126 1.42 17.00 4.72
CA SER A 126 0.37 17.69 3.96
C SER A 126 -0.13 18.96 4.66
N VAL A 127 -0.31 18.91 5.98
CA VAL A 127 -0.70 20.09 6.79
C VAL A 127 0.44 21.12 6.80
N ALA A 128 1.69 20.68 6.95
CA ALA A 128 2.85 21.56 6.87
C ALA A 128 2.99 22.24 5.50
N ALA A 129 2.53 21.58 4.43
CA ALA A 129 2.48 22.13 3.07
C ALA A 129 1.30 23.13 2.86
N GLY A 130 0.43 23.33 3.85
CA GLY A 130 -0.63 24.33 3.83
C GLY A 130 -2.05 23.78 3.68
N MET A 131 -2.25 22.47 3.72
CA MET A 131 -3.58 21.87 3.70
C MET A 131 -4.26 21.93 5.07
N THR A 132 -5.59 21.99 5.07
CA THR A 132 -6.38 21.63 6.25
C THR A 132 -6.30 20.12 6.51
N ALA A 133 -6.61 19.68 7.73
CA ALA A 133 -6.64 18.24 8.05
C ALA A 133 -7.63 17.45 7.17
N ALA A 134 -8.75 18.06 6.79
CA ALA A 134 -9.76 17.43 5.92
C ALA A 134 -9.24 17.24 4.49
N GLU A 135 -8.54 18.24 3.95
CA GLU A 135 -7.89 18.15 2.63
C GLU A 135 -6.77 17.12 2.66
N ALA A 136 -5.90 17.16 3.68
CA ALA A 136 -4.82 16.20 3.87
C ALA A 136 -5.34 14.74 3.90
N MET A 137 -6.40 14.48 4.66
CA MET A 137 -7.02 13.15 4.70
C MET A 137 -7.60 12.74 3.36
N THR A 138 -8.25 13.66 2.65
CA THR A 138 -8.82 13.38 1.31
C THR A 138 -7.72 13.03 0.30
N VAL A 139 -6.64 13.79 0.29
CA VAL A 139 -5.48 13.58 -0.59
C VAL A 139 -4.81 12.24 -0.28
N TYR A 140 -4.50 11.99 0.99
CA TYR A 140 -3.97 10.71 1.46
C TYR A 140 -4.86 9.54 1.02
N ARG A 141 -6.17 9.65 1.23
CA ARG A 141 -7.11 8.58 0.92
C ARG A 141 -7.16 8.25 -0.57
N ARG A 142 -7.06 9.24 -1.46
CA ARG A 142 -7.01 9.05 -2.92
C ARG A 142 -5.78 8.25 -3.33
N MET A 143 -4.60 8.65 -2.86
CA MET A 143 -3.34 7.97 -3.17
C MET A 143 -3.30 6.55 -2.58
N TYR A 144 -3.83 6.38 -1.37
CA TYR A 144 -3.95 5.07 -0.73
C TYR A 144 -4.91 4.14 -1.48
N LEU A 145 -6.07 4.64 -1.93
CA LEU A 145 -6.99 3.85 -2.75
C LEU A 145 -6.41 3.48 -4.11
N LEU A 146 -5.75 4.41 -4.79
CA LEU A 146 -5.02 4.13 -6.02
C LEU A 146 -4.01 3.00 -5.78
N THR A 147 -3.19 3.13 -4.72
CA THR A 147 -2.13 2.16 -4.41
C THR A 147 -2.69 0.77 -4.10
N LEU A 148 -3.75 0.68 -3.30
CA LEU A 148 -4.42 -0.60 -3.02
C LEU A 148 -5.02 -1.23 -4.28
N GLY A 149 -5.70 -0.43 -5.11
CA GLY A 149 -6.32 -0.89 -6.34
C GLY A 149 -5.28 -1.39 -7.34
N SER A 150 -4.24 -0.59 -7.58
CA SER A 150 -3.14 -0.95 -8.49
C SER A 150 -2.36 -2.17 -8.01
N ALA A 151 -2.09 -2.29 -6.71
CA ALA A 151 -1.35 -3.44 -6.18
C ALA A 151 -2.18 -4.73 -6.14
N ALA A 152 -3.51 -4.64 -6.15
CA ALA A 152 -4.39 -5.80 -6.21
C ALA A 152 -4.43 -6.45 -7.61
N PHE A 153 -3.94 -5.78 -8.65
CA PHE A 153 -3.75 -6.39 -9.96
C PHE A 153 -2.55 -7.34 -9.93
N VAL A 154 -2.85 -8.64 -10.00
CA VAL A 154 -1.85 -9.72 -9.93
C VAL A 154 -1.14 -9.98 -11.25
N ASP A 155 -1.60 -9.37 -12.35
CA ASP A 155 -1.04 -9.52 -13.70
C ASP A 155 0.45 -9.16 -13.76
N HIS A 156 0.91 -8.29 -12.86
CA HIS A 156 2.31 -7.94 -12.69
C HIS A 156 3.21 -9.08 -12.19
N ARG A 157 2.65 -10.12 -11.56
CA ARG A 157 3.43 -11.22 -10.98
C ARG A 157 3.89 -12.23 -12.02
N ASP A 158 3.06 -12.45 -13.04
CA ASP A 158 3.41 -13.21 -14.24
C ASP A 158 2.99 -12.41 -15.48
N PRO A 159 3.74 -11.35 -15.82
CA PRO A 159 3.42 -10.49 -16.95
C PRO A 159 3.33 -11.24 -18.26
N ALA A 160 4.11 -12.32 -18.41
CA ALA A 160 4.12 -13.15 -19.61
C ALA A 160 2.80 -13.92 -19.76
N ALA A 161 2.36 -14.60 -18.70
CA ALA A 161 1.07 -15.31 -18.71
C ALA A 161 -0.11 -14.34 -18.87
N ALA A 162 -0.09 -13.22 -18.14
CA ALA A 162 -1.13 -12.18 -18.24
C ALA A 162 -1.21 -11.62 -19.67
N THR A 163 -0.07 -11.23 -20.25
CA THR A 163 0.00 -10.72 -21.64
C THR A 163 -0.47 -11.78 -22.64
N ALA A 164 -0.09 -13.05 -22.47
CA ALA A 164 -0.53 -14.12 -23.36
C ALA A 164 -2.05 -14.32 -23.29
N ALA A 165 -2.62 -14.34 -22.08
CA ALA A 165 -4.05 -14.45 -21.86
C ALA A 165 -4.82 -13.27 -22.45
N SER A 166 -4.39 -12.04 -22.18
CA SER A 166 -4.99 -10.82 -22.76
C SER A 166 -4.89 -10.82 -24.28
N ARG A 167 -3.74 -11.19 -24.85
CA ARG A 167 -3.58 -11.31 -26.31
C ARG A 167 -4.55 -12.31 -26.91
N ALA A 168 -4.68 -13.49 -26.31
CA ALA A 168 -5.60 -14.52 -26.80
C ALA A 168 -7.06 -14.05 -26.74
N ALA A 169 -7.46 -13.40 -25.63
CA ALA A 169 -8.80 -12.85 -25.48
C ALA A 169 -9.11 -11.75 -26.50
N LEU A 170 -8.18 -10.81 -26.70
CA LEU A 170 -8.39 -9.70 -27.63
C LEU A 170 -8.32 -10.14 -29.11
N ALA A 171 -7.50 -11.16 -29.44
CA ALA A 171 -7.44 -11.73 -30.79
C ALA A 171 -8.70 -12.49 -31.20
N ALA A 172 -9.56 -12.86 -30.23
CA ALA A 172 -10.84 -13.52 -30.49
C ALA A 172 -11.99 -12.53 -30.75
N LEU A 173 -11.74 -11.22 -30.63
CA LEU A 173 -12.75 -10.18 -30.88
C LEU A 173 -12.99 -9.99 -32.37
N ASP A 174 -14.23 -9.70 -32.76
CA ASP A 174 -14.57 -9.26 -34.10
C ASP A 174 -14.00 -7.84 -34.34
N PRO A 175 -13.12 -7.62 -35.32
CA PRO A 175 -12.56 -6.30 -35.59
C PRO A 175 -13.58 -5.25 -36.03
N GLU A 176 -14.73 -5.65 -36.60
CA GLU A 176 -15.80 -4.70 -36.96
C GLU A 176 -16.53 -4.17 -35.72
N GLU A 177 -16.68 -5.00 -34.68
CA GLU A 177 -17.31 -4.63 -33.41
C GLU A 177 -16.31 -3.97 -32.43
N PHE A 178 -15.04 -4.40 -32.46
CA PHE A 178 -13.97 -3.95 -31.56
C PHE A 178 -12.77 -3.36 -32.30
N PRO A 179 -12.95 -2.32 -33.15
CA PRO A 179 -11.89 -1.83 -34.03
C PRO A 179 -10.66 -1.27 -33.27
N VAL A 180 -10.87 -0.64 -32.11
CA VAL A 180 -9.77 -0.04 -31.31
C VAL A 180 -8.91 -1.12 -30.64
N LEU A 181 -9.55 -2.13 -30.04
CA LEU A 181 -8.84 -3.19 -29.31
C LEU A 181 -8.13 -4.17 -30.25
N SER A 182 -8.78 -4.52 -31.36
CA SER A 182 -8.21 -5.44 -32.36
C SER A 182 -7.09 -4.79 -33.20
N GLY A 183 -7.22 -3.51 -33.54
CA GLY A 183 -6.20 -2.77 -34.32
C GLY A 183 -4.98 -2.30 -33.52
N GLY A 184 -5.08 -2.19 -32.19
CA GLY A 184 -4.08 -1.58 -31.31
C GLY A 184 -3.36 -2.53 -30.35
N LEU A 185 -3.39 -3.85 -30.57
CA LEU A 185 -2.82 -4.84 -29.62
C LEU A 185 -1.38 -4.55 -29.16
N PRO A 186 -0.44 -4.15 -30.04
CA PRO A 186 0.92 -3.82 -29.61
C PRO A 186 0.98 -2.65 -28.62
N ASP A 187 0.05 -1.71 -28.71
CA ASP A 187 0.00 -0.51 -27.86
C ASP A 187 -0.82 -0.73 -26.57
N VAL A 188 -1.83 -1.61 -26.62
CA VAL A 188 -2.72 -1.89 -25.47
C VAL A 188 -2.07 -2.84 -24.47
N LEU A 189 -1.41 -3.90 -24.93
CA LEU A 189 -0.93 -4.98 -24.06
C LEU A 189 0.11 -4.54 -23.01
N PRO A 190 1.09 -3.66 -23.32
CA PRO A 190 2.07 -3.23 -22.31
C PRO A 190 1.43 -2.59 -21.07
N ALA A 191 0.41 -1.76 -21.26
CA ALA A 191 -0.27 -1.04 -20.17
C ALA A 191 -0.98 -1.97 -19.17
N LEU A 192 -1.27 -3.21 -19.53
CA LEU A 192 -1.95 -4.18 -18.65
C LEU A 192 -1.03 -4.75 -17.57
N THR A 193 0.28 -4.74 -17.82
CA THR A 193 1.27 -5.39 -16.93
C THR A 193 2.39 -4.45 -16.49
N ASP A 194 2.41 -3.21 -16.97
CA ASP A 194 3.45 -2.24 -16.62
C ASP A 194 3.13 -1.50 -15.31
N HIS A 195 4.07 -1.57 -14.36
CA HIS A 195 3.99 -0.83 -13.11
C HIS A 195 4.07 0.70 -13.30
N GLU A 196 4.61 1.20 -14.42
CA GLU A 196 4.65 2.65 -14.69
C GLU A 196 3.26 3.28 -14.75
N VAL A 197 2.21 2.51 -15.08
CA VAL A 197 0.82 2.99 -15.02
C VAL A 197 0.49 3.51 -13.62
N TYR A 198 0.91 2.80 -12.57
CA TYR A 198 0.75 3.25 -11.18
C TYR A 198 1.59 4.49 -10.88
N TYR A 199 2.87 4.49 -11.24
CA TYR A 199 3.77 5.59 -10.89
C TYR A 199 3.39 6.90 -11.58
N VAL A 200 2.96 6.84 -12.85
CA VAL A 200 2.43 8.00 -13.57
C VAL A 200 1.15 8.52 -12.92
N ALA A 201 0.19 7.63 -12.61
CA ALA A 201 -1.05 8.02 -11.94
C ALA A 201 -0.80 8.65 -10.56
N LEU A 202 0.15 8.11 -9.80
CA LEU A 202 0.55 8.67 -8.50
C LEU A 202 1.10 10.09 -8.66
N ARG A 203 2.04 10.32 -9.59
CA ARG A 203 2.60 11.66 -9.85
C ARG A 203 1.52 12.66 -10.29
N GLN A 204 0.58 12.23 -11.12
CA GLN A 204 -0.55 13.07 -11.54
C GLN A 204 -1.46 13.46 -10.36
N LEU A 205 -1.75 12.51 -9.46
CA LEU A 205 -2.54 12.80 -8.25
C LEU A 205 -1.79 13.73 -7.29
N ILE A 206 -0.48 13.57 -7.14
CA ILE A 206 0.37 14.44 -6.32
C ILE A 206 0.34 15.86 -6.86
N GLU A 207 0.57 16.05 -8.17
CA GLU A 207 0.56 17.38 -8.78
C GLU A 207 -0.82 18.04 -8.68
N ALA A 208 -1.90 17.29 -8.94
CA ALA A 208 -3.27 17.78 -8.81
C ALA A 208 -3.65 18.16 -7.37
N ALA A 209 -3.00 17.56 -6.37
CA ALA A 209 -3.21 17.84 -4.96
C ALA A 209 -2.24 18.87 -4.37
N ARG A 210 -1.26 19.35 -5.15
CA ARG A 210 -0.23 20.25 -4.67
C ARG A 210 -0.87 21.53 -4.10
N PRO A 211 -0.59 21.90 -2.84
CA PRO A 211 -1.15 23.11 -2.27
C PRO A 211 -0.71 24.32 -3.09
N THR A 212 -1.68 25.09 -3.57
CA THR A 212 -1.40 26.44 -4.04
C THR A 212 -0.99 27.25 -2.84
N ARG A 213 0.31 27.53 -2.71
CA ARG A 213 0.86 28.35 -1.63
C ARG A 213 0.00 29.61 -1.52
N PRO A 214 -0.71 29.87 -0.40
CA PRO A 214 -1.35 31.15 -0.23
C PRO A 214 -0.24 32.21 -0.27
N ALA A 215 -0.42 33.23 -1.12
CA ALA A 215 0.47 34.38 -1.15
C ALA A 215 0.54 34.96 0.28
N HIS A 216 1.64 34.68 1.00
CA HIS A 216 1.76 35.07 2.38
C HIS A 216 2.05 36.58 2.45
N GLY A 217 1.06 37.37 2.88
CA GLY A 217 1.28 38.60 3.62
C GLY A 217 1.29 39.92 2.85
N ALA A 218 0.12 40.39 2.38
CA ALA A 218 -0.19 41.81 2.53
C ALA A 218 -0.55 42.04 4.01
N ARG A 219 0.48 42.26 4.84
CA ARG A 219 0.32 42.80 6.19
C ARG A 219 -0.44 44.12 6.06
N THR A 220 -1.73 44.13 6.35
CA THR A 220 -2.43 45.38 6.66
C THR A 220 -1.86 45.87 7.98
N ALA A 221 -1.02 46.89 7.92
CA ALA A 221 -0.55 47.61 9.09
C ALA A 221 -1.79 48.13 9.87
N PRO A 222 -1.80 48.07 11.21
CA PRO A 222 -2.88 48.69 11.98
C PRO A 222 -2.89 50.21 11.71
N PRO A 223 -4.07 50.85 11.65
CA PRO A 223 -4.15 52.29 11.45
C PRO A 223 -3.45 53.02 12.60
N ALA A 224 -2.69 54.06 12.25
CA ALA A 224 -2.03 54.92 13.22
C ALA A 224 -3.07 55.56 14.17
N PRO A 225 -2.75 55.72 15.47
CA PRO A 225 -3.67 56.36 16.40
C PRO A 225 -3.90 57.82 16.02
N PRO A 226 -5.11 58.37 16.24
CA PRO A 226 -5.40 59.76 15.92
C PRO A 226 -4.59 60.69 16.81
N THR A 227 -3.86 61.62 16.19
CA THR A 227 -3.29 62.80 16.85
C THR A 227 -4.40 63.78 17.15
N THR A 228 -4.91 63.78 18.39
CA THR A 228 -5.41 64.98 19.10
C THR A 228 -5.53 64.71 20.59
#